data_AF-A0A0F9C6I0-F1
#
_entry.id   AF-A0A0F9C6I0-F1
#
_cell.length_a   1.000
_cell.length_b   1.000
_cell.length_c   1.000
_cell.angle_alpha   90.00
_cell.angle_beta   90.00
_cell.angle_gamma   90.00
#
_symmetry.space_group_name_H-M   'P 1'
#
loop_
_entity.id
_entity.type
_entity.pdbx_description
1 polymer ?
#
loop_
_entity_poly.entity_id
_entity_poly.type
_entity_poly.pdbx_seq_one_letter_code
_entity_poly.pdbx_strand_id
1 'polypeptide(L)'
;MGIRDWKFNGHAILEPTSGRWMPRRPLDVQGDNRPIYPGVRTFELRWQLASYADWAALQVNFDNIESSGENVVTLPAYPTETGSSYAFREYSGTTMSEPLIGPFFETYPSNVVLLIGNIPAS
;
A
#
# COMPACT_ATOMS: atom_id res chain seq x y z
N MET A 1 -22.42 4.22 8.64
CA MET A 1 -21.10 3.67 9.01
C MET A 1 -20.33 3.50 7.70
N GLY A 2 -19.55 4.50 7.31
CA GLY A 2 -18.88 4.51 6.00
C GLY A 2 -17.77 3.48 5.98
N ILE A 3 -17.88 2.47 5.12
CA ILE A 3 -17.07 1.26 5.21
C ILE A 3 -15.63 1.57 4.79
N ARG A 4 -14.70 1.34 5.72
CA ARG A 4 -13.24 1.42 5.54
C ARG A 4 -12.74 0.19 4.78
N ASP A 5 -13.21 -0.01 3.56
CA ASP A 5 -12.82 -1.19 2.79
C ASP A 5 -11.53 -0.93 2.02
N TRP A 6 -10.46 -1.57 2.49
CA TRP A 6 -9.26 -1.79 1.68
C TRP A 6 -9.64 -2.75 0.56
N LYS A 7 -9.40 -2.35 -0.69
CA LYS A 7 -9.74 -3.18 -1.84
C LYS A 7 -8.61 -3.23 -2.84
N PHE A 8 -8.40 -4.39 -3.44
CA PHE A 8 -7.57 -4.57 -4.62
C PHE A 8 -8.43 -5.13 -5.75
N ASN A 9 -8.39 -4.49 -6.92
CA ASN A 9 -9.19 -4.80 -8.10
C ASN A 9 -10.68 -4.99 -7.78
N GLY A 10 -11.23 -4.18 -6.87
CA GLY A 10 -12.62 -4.26 -6.40
C GLY A 10 -12.91 -5.34 -5.34
N HIS A 11 -11.97 -6.23 -5.05
CA HIS A 11 -12.08 -7.26 -4.02
C HIS A 11 -11.62 -6.73 -2.67
N ALA A 12 -12.43 -6.95 -1.62
CA ALA A 12 -12.04 -6.63 -0.25
C ALA A 12 -10.85 -7.53 0.16
N ILE A 13 -9.87 -6.92 0.82
CA ILE A 13 -8.71 -7.64 1.35
C ILE A 13 -8.81 -7.76 2.87
N LEU A 14 -7.98 -8.63 3.44
CA LEU A 14 -7.79 -8.70 4.88
C LEU A 14 -7.37 -7.32 5.41
N GLU A 15 -8.08 -6.83 6.43
CA GLU A 15 -7.81 -5.50 6.98
C GLU A 15 -6.36 -5.43 7.50
N PRO A 16 -5.54 -4.48 6.99
CA PRO A 16 -4.19 -4.27 7.48
C PRO A 16 -4.22 -3.72 8.90
N THR A 17 -3.28 -4.20 9.72
CA THR A 17 -3.07 -3.66 11.07
C THR A 17 -2.64 -2.19 11.02
N SER A 18 -1.88 -1.80 10.00
CA SER A 18 -1.53 -0.41 9.75
C SER A 18 -1.23 -0.15 8.28
N GLY A 19 -1.42 1.11 7.87
CA GLY A 19 -1.06 1.58 6.54
C GLY A 19 -0.51 3.00 6.60
N ARG A 20 0.52 3.30 5.79
CA ARG A 20 1.09 4.65 5.73
C ARG A 20 1.64 5.00 4.35
N TRP A 21 1.57 6.30 4.04
CA TRP A 21 2.27 6.88 2.90
C TRP A 21 3.77 6.92 3.18
N MET A 22 4.56 6.37 2.26
CA MET A 22 6.01 6.36 2.39
C MET A 22 6.61 7.74 2.07
N PRO A 23 7.64 8.17 2.81
CA PRO A 23 8.33 9.43 2.52
C PRO A 23 9.02 9.34 1.16
N ARG A 24 8.95 10.44 0.39
CA ARG A 24 9.67 10.54 -0.89
C ARG A 24 11.09 11.02 -0.64
N ARG A 25 12.06 10.32 -1.22
CA ARG A 25 13.42 10.84 -1.34
C ARG A 25 13.43 11.91 -2.44
N PRO A 26 14.04 13.08 -2.21
CA PRO A 26 14.24 14.05 -3.30
C PRO A 26 15.16 13.42 -4.37
N LEU A 27 14.78 13.60 -5.63
CA LEU A 27 15.56 13.14 -6.79
C LEU A 27 16.70 14.09 -7.09
N ASP A 28 16.41 15.39 -7.01
CA ASP A 28 17.35 16.46 -7.35
C ASP A 28 16.91 17.77 -6.67
N VAL A 29 17.65 18.84 -6.90
CA VAL A 29 17.38 20.19 -6.41
C VAL A 29 17.29 21.15 -7.61
N GLN A 30 16.22 21.93 -7.69
CA GLN A 30 16.03 22.96 -8.71
C GLN A 30 17.06 24.09 -8.55
N GLY A 31 17.25 24.90 -9.59
CA GLY A 31 18.17 26.05 -9.57
C GLY A 31 17.85 27.13 -8.52
N ASP A 32 16.67 27.08 -7.89
CA ASP A 32 16.24 27.93 -6.78
C ASP A 32 16.33 27.23 -5.41
N ASN A 33 17.07 26.12 -5.33
CA ASN A 33 17.29 25.29 -4.14
C ASN A 33 16.04 24.55 -3.63
N ARG A 34 15.01 24.35 -4.47
CA ARG A 34 13.82 23.54 -4.11
C ARG A 34 14.02 22.06 -4.45
N PRO A 35 13.74 21.12 -3.52
CA PRO A 35 13.84 19.69 -3.82
C PRO A 35 12.77 19.26 -4.83
N ILE A 36 13.21 18.51 -5.84
CA ILE A 36 12.35 17.82 -6.81
C ILE A 36 12.04 16.44 -6.26
N TYR A 37 10.76 16.08 -6.23
CA TYR A 37 10.30 14.75 -5.81
C TYR A 37 9.74 13.97 -7.00
N PRO A 38 9.74 12.62 -6.93
CA PRO A 38 9.03 11.80 -7.89
C PRO A 38 7.54 12.16 -7.93
N GLY A 39 6.93 12.17 -9.13
CA GLY A 39 5.50 12.42 -9.31
C GLY A 39 4.59 11.30 -8.78
N VAL A 40 5.18 10.12 -8.54
CA VAL A 40 4.51 8.94 -7.99
C VAL A 40 4.86 8.73 -6.52
N ARG A 41 4.01 7.98 -5.83
CA ARG A 41 4.08 7.68 -4.40
C ARG A 41 4.05 6.19 -4.16
N THR A 42 4.42 5.83 -2.94
CA THR A 42 4.35 4.48 -2.42
C THR A 42 3.54 4.47 -1.14
N PHE A 43 2.68 3.48 -0.99
CA PHE A 43 1.94 3.21 0.23
C PHE A 43 2.39 1.87 0.81
N GLU A 44 2.61 1.82 2.12
CA GLU A 44 3.02 0.62 2.83
C GLU A 44 1.81 0.10 3.62
N LEU A 45 1.49 -1.18 3.43
CA LEU A 45 0.53 -1.92 4.24
C LEU A 45 1.26 -2.94 5.11
N ARG A 46 0.79 -3.08 6.35
CA ARG A 46 1.36 -4.02 7.31
C ARG A 46 0.27 -4.84 7.96
N TRP A 47 0.53 -6.13 8.11
CA TRP A 47 -0.29 -7.05 8.89
C TRP A 47 0.54 -7.69 10.00
N GLN A 48 -0.04 -7.70 11.19
CA GLN A 48 0.38 -8.55 12.29
C GLN A 48 -0.48 -9.81 12.26
N LEU A 49 0.01 -10.87 11.63
CA LEU A 49 -0.76 -12.09 11.45
C LEU A 49 -0.60 -13.01 12.67
N ALA A 50 -1.73 -13.60 13.08
CA ALA A 50 -1.78 -14.56 14.17
C ALA A 50 -1.76 -16.02 13.68
N SER A 51 -1.90 -16.25 12.37
CA SER A 51 -2.00 -17.61 11.81
C SER A 51 -1.41 -17.75 10.40
N TYR A 52 -0.99 -18.97 10.04
CA TYR A 52 -0.60 -19.32 8.66
C TYR A 52 -1.77 -19.26 7.67
N ALA A 53 -3.01 -19.42 8.14
CA ALA A 53 -4.19 -19.35 7.28
C ALA A 53 -4.38 -17.91 6.74
N ASP A 54 -4.15 -16.91 7.58
CA ASP A 54 -4.22 -15.49 7.18
C ASP A 54 -3.11 -15.13 6.19
N TRP A 55 -1.91 -15.69 6.41
CA TRP A 55 -0.81 -15.57 5.45
C TRP A 55 -1.16 -16.18 4.09
N ALA A 56 -1.67 -17.42 4.08
CA ALA A 56 -2.08 -18.08 2.85
C ALA A 56 -3.18 -17.29 2.11
N ALA A 57 -4.14 -16.71 2.84
CA ALA A 57 -5.17 -15.86 2.24
C ALA A 57 -4.58 -14.59 1.61
N LEU A 58 -3.61 -13.94 2.26
CA LEU A 58 -2.90 -12.79 1.70
C LEU A 58 -2.09 -13.16 0.46
N GLN A 59 -1.37 -14.28 0.48
CA GLN A 59 -0.60 -14.76 -0.67
C GLN A 59 -1.52 -15.08 -1.85
N VAL A 60 -2.63 -15.80 -1.63
CA VAL A 60 -3.60 -16.10 -2.69
C VAL A 60 -4.21 -14.83 -3.28
N ASN A 61 -4.52 -13.83 -2.44
CA ASN A 61 -4.97 -12.54 -2.94
C ASN A 61 -3.88 -11.88 -3.78
N PHE A 62 -2.62 -11.86 -3.31
CA PHE A 62 -1.51 -11.31 -4.08
C PHE A 62 -1.31 -12.02 -5.42
N ASP A 63 -1.24 -13.35 -5.45
CA ASP A 63 -1.01 -14.15 -6.67
C ASP A 63 -2.11 -13.91 -7.72
N ASN A 64 -3.37 -13.81 -7.27
CA ASN A 64 -4.50 -13.49 -8.16
C ASN A 64 -4.36 -12.11 -8.81
N ILE A 65 -3.72 -11.17 -8.12
CA ILE A 65 -3.60 -9.78 -8.53
C ILE A 65 -2.29 -9.51 -9.29
N GLU A 66 -1.18 -10.15 -8.93
CA GLU A 66 0.11 -9.97 -9.60
C GLU A 66 0.04 -10.34 -11.09
N SER A 67 -0.80 -11.33 -11.44
CA SER A 67 -0.96 -11.80 -12.82
C SER A 67 -1.35 -10.71 -13.84
N SER A 68 -1.93 -9.57 -13.40
CA SER A 68 -2.35 -8.48 -14.29
C SER A 68 -1.32 -7.37 -14.51
N GLY A 69 -0.22 -7.34 -13.73
CA GLY A 69 0.87 -6.34 -13.85
C GLY A 69 0.51 -4.91 -13.39
N GLU A 70 -0.72 -4.45 -13.62
CA GLU A 70 -1.28 -3.20 -13.10
C GLU A 70 -2.54 -3.46 -12.28
N ASN A 71 -2.68 -2.68 -11.20
CA ASN A 71 -3.73 -2.87 -10.21
C ASN A 71 -4.47 -1.59 -9.87
N VAL A 72 -5.73 -1.78 -9.49
CA VAL A 72 -6.61 -0.76 -8.96
C VAL A 72 -6.74 -0.99 -7.45
N VAL A 73 -6.33 -0.01 -6.64
CA VAL A 73 -6.31 -0.15 -5.18
C VAL A 73 -7.13 0.95 -4.52
N THR A 74 -7.89 0.59 -3.48
CA THR A 74 -8.64 1.54 -2.66
C THR A 74 -7.90 1.74 -1.35
N LEU A 75 -7.31 2.93 -1.16
CA LEU A 75 -6.43 3.28 -0.03
C LEU A 75 -6.83 4.64 0.55
N PRO A 76 -6.43 4.97 1.79
CA PRO A 76 -6.60 6.30 2.35
C PRO A 76 -5.99 7.36 1.44
N ALA A 77 -6.77 8.37 1.09
CA ALA A 77 -6.36 9.45 0.20
C ALA A 77 -5.09 10.11 0.73
N TYR A 78 -4.19 10.46 -0.19
CA TYR A 78 -3.02 11.26 0.17
C TYR A 78 -3.49 12.65 0.65
N PRO A 79 -3.01 13.14 1.80
CA PRO A 79 -3.38 14.47 2.29
C PRO A 79 -2.70 15.55 1.43
N THR A 80 -3.33 15.95 0.35
CA THR A 80 -2.97 17.14 -0.44
C THR A 80 -3.90 18.30 -0.09
N GLU A 81 -3.35 19.28 0.63
CA GLU A 81 -3.71 20.70 0.76
C GLU A 81 -5.13 21.12 1.22
N THR A 82 -6.19 20.34 1.05
CA THR A 82 -7.53 20.67 1.56
C THR A 82 -7.87 19.78 2.75
N GLY A 83 -7.90 20.39 3.93
CA GLY A 83 -8.01 19.76 5.24
C GLY A 83 -8.87 18.51 5.34
N SER A 84 -8.33 17.54 6.06
CA SER A 84 -9.01 16.48 6.82
C SER A 84 -10.28 15.90 6.20
N SER A 85 -10.09 14.91 5.34
CA SER A 85 -10.99 13.77 5.37
C SER A 85 -10.18 12.51 5.12
N TYR A 86 -10.14 11.63 6.12
CA TYR A 86 -9.71 10.24 6.01
C TYR A 86 -10.68 9.51 5.08
N ALA A 87 -10.62 9.82 3.80
CA ALA A 87 -11.46 9.26 2.75
C ALA A 87 -10.63 8.21 2.01
N PHE A 88 -11.24 7.06 1.74
CA PHE A 88 -10.61 6.09 0.84
C PHE A 88 -10.83 6.53 -0.60
N ARG A 89 -9.80 6.42 -1.42
CA ARG A 89 -9.80 6.73 -2.84
C ARG A 89 -9.26 5.56 -3.63
N GLU A 90 -9.82 5.37 -4.82
CA GLU A 90 -9.34 4.41 -5.79
C GLU A 90 -8.19 4.99 -6.61
N TYR A 91 -7.12 4.21 -6.76
CA TYR A 91 -5.93 4.53 -7.52
C TYR A 91 -5.69 3.42 -8.55
N SER A 92 -5.62 3.77 -9.83
CA SER A 92 -5.38 2.84 -10.94
C SER A 92 -3.93 2.90 -11.43
N GLY A 93 -3.47 1.85 -12.11
CA GLY A 93 -2.10 1.77 -12.64
C GLY A 93 -1.04 1.57 -11.55
N THR A 94 -1.46 1.10 -10.38
CA THR A 94 -0.55 0.86 -9.25
C THR A 94 0.16 -0.48 -9.41
N THR A 95 1.35 -0.59 -8.84
CA THR A 95 2.11 -1.84 -8.79
C THR A 95 2.17 -2.33 -7.36
N MET A 96 2.31 -3.64 -7.16
CA MET A 96 2.46 -4.21 -5.81
C MET A 96 3.74 -5.02 -5.74
N SER A 97 4.46 -4.89 -4.63
CA SER A 97 5.57 -5.79 -4.31
C SER A 97 5.02 -7.07 -3.69
N GLU A 98 5.73 -8.17 -3.89
CA GLU A 98 5.49 -9.41 -3.14
C GLU A 98 5.47 -9.12 -1.63
N PRO A 99 4.50 -9.68 -0.88
CA PRO A 99 4.43 -9.49 0.55
C PRO A 99 5.66 -10.13 1.22
N LEU A 100 6.44 -9.32 1.95
CA LEU A 100 7.65 -9.79 2.62
C LEU A 100 7.35 -10.15 4.07
N ILE A 101 7.81 -11.33 4.49
CA ILE A 101 7.82 -11.76 5.89
C ILE A 101 9.03 -11.13 6.60
N GLY A 102 8.79 -10.45 7.72
CA GLY A 102 9.84 -9.88 8.58
C GLY A 102 10.79 -10.93 9.18
N PRO A 103 11.84 -10.51 9.92
CA PRO A 103 12.88 -11.41 10.42
C PRO A 103 12.32 -12.58 11.24
N PHE A 104 12.75 -13.78 10.87
CA PHE A 104 12.33 -15.11 11.32
C PHE A 104 12.77 -15.42 12.77
N PHE A 105 12.00 -15.00 13.77
CA PHE A 105 12.04 -15.63 15.10
C PHE A 105 10.65 -15.66 15.72
N GLU A 106 9.70 -16.37 15.10
CA GLU A 106 8.50 -16.88 15.78
C GLU A 106 7.79 -17.88 14.87
N THR A 107 7.03 -18.79 15.48
CA THR A 107 6.43 -20.00 14.91
C THR A 107 5.51 -19.78 13.70
N TYR A 108 5.22 -18.53 13.33
CA TYR A 108 4.39 -18.13 12.19
C TYR A 108 4.82 -16.75 11.65
N PRO A 109 4.47 -16.39 10.39
CA PRO A 109 4.78 -15.11 9.78
C PRO A 109 4.06 -13.97 10.52
N SER A 110 4.71 -13.34 11.50
CA SER A 110 4.04 -12.38 12.38
C SER A 110 4.02 -10.96 11.85
N ASN A 111 4.90 -10.61 10.90
CA ASN A 111 5.00 -9.26 10.34
C ASN A 111 5.09 -9.34 8.82
N VAL A 112 3.98 -9.03 8.14
CA VAL A 112 3.91 -9.02 6.68
C VAL A 112 3.82 -7.58 6.20
N VAL A 113 4.66 -7.24 5.20
CA VAL A 113 4.69 -5.91 4.59
C VAL A 113 4.44 -6.02 3.09
N LEU A 114 3.50 -5.24 2.58
CA LEU A 114 3.25 -5.08 1.14
C LEU A 114 3.42 -3.62 0.76
N LEU A 115 4.18 -3.35 -0.30
CA LEU A 115 4.37 -2.02 -0.85
C LEU A 115 3.54 -1.86 -2.11
N ILE A 116 2.76 -0.79 -2.16
CA ILE A 116 2.00 -0.39 -3.33
C ILE A 116 2.72 0.80 -3.95
N GLY A 117 3.29 0.60 -5.13
CA GLY A 117 4.02 1.59 -5.90
C GLY A 117 3.18 2.24 -7.00
N ASN A 118 3.81 3.20 -7.68
CA ASN A 118 3.26 3.91 -8.83
C ASN A 118 1.95 4.67 -8.55
N ILE A 119 1.73 5.15 -7.32
CA ILE A 119 0.47 5.83 -6.96
C ILE A 119 0.57 7.32 -7.36
N PRO A 120 -0.34 7.86 -8.20
CA PRO A 120 -0.33 9.28 -8.55
C PRO A 120 -0.53 10.17 -7.31
N ALA A 121 0.15 11.32 -7.27
CA ALA A 121 0.02 12.28 -6.16
C ALA A 121 -1.28 13.11 -6.17
N SER A 122 -2.09 12.98 -7.22
CA SER A 122 -3.33 13.75 -7.50
C SER A 122 -4.57 13.18 -6.83
#